data_AF-A0AAI8Z8Y5-F1
#
_entry.id   AF-A0AAI8Z8Y5-F1
#
_cell.length_a   1.000
_cell.length_b   1.000
_cell.length_c   1.000
_cell.angle_alpha   90.00
_cell.angle_beta   90.00
_cell.angle_gamma   90.00
#
_symmetry.space_group_name_H-M   'P 1'
#
loop_
_entity.id
_entity.type
_entity.pdbx_description
1 polymer ?
#
loop_
_entity_poly.entity_id
_entity_poly.type
_entity_poly.pdbx_seq_one_letter_code
_entity_poly.pdbx_strand_id
1 'polypeptide(L)'
;MPLSAEQGAQVLEAHGILSCLAWGAIIPLGAVLIRVIPSKKSWIIHGAIMLLGLSMVTASFGMGLQRLWAYHHDIGKFAHTIIGTLLFAMAWVQPILGTTHHFLYQVSGQRSLISAIHVFFGRLFILIGMVNGGVGLLLRGNATRAENIAYGTVVGGIWVVYILLSLGWEIKRETRSAEEGKGRSESESSDVSSSRNMASAMAMKA
;
A
#
# COMPACT_ATOMS: atom_id res chain seq x y z
N MET A 1 -11.63 36.34 0.82
CA MET A 1 -11.27 36.97 2.11
C MET A 1 -10.05 36.23 2.65
N PRO A 2 -8.94 36.91 2.96
CA PRO A 2 -7.78 36.24 3.56
C PRO A 2 -8.17 35.67 4.93
N LEU A 3 -7.71 34.45 5.24
CA LEU A 3 -7.94 33.82 6.55
C LEU A 3 -7.29 34.67 7.65
N SER A 4 -7.92 34.76 8.81
CA SER A 4 -7.26 35.26 10.01
C SER A 4 -6.08 34.35 10.38
N ALA A 5 -5.14 34.86 11.18
CA ALA A 5 -4.00 34.06 11.66
C ALA A 5 -4.45 32.79 12.40
N GLU A 6 -5.51 32.91 13.21
CA GLU A 6 -6.12 31.80 13.94
C GLU A 6 -6.73 30.75 12.98
N GLN A 7 -7.52 31.19 12.00
CA GLN A 7 -8.09 30.31 10.99
C GLN A 7 -7.00 29.59 10.20
N GLY A 8 -5.92 30.29 9.85
CA GLY A 8 -4.76 29.69 9.18
C GLY A 8 -4.08 28.60 10.01
N ALA A 9 -3.98 28.77 11.33
CA ALA A 9 -3.43 27.77 12.24
C ALA A 9 -4.35 26.54 12.36
N GLN A 10 -5.66 26.75 12.51
CA GLN A 10 -6.65 25.67 12.57
C GLN A 10 -6.66 24.82 11.29
N VAL A 11 -6.56 25.45 10.11
CA VAL A 11 -6.51 24.74 8.82
C VAL A 11 -5.23 23.89 8.71
N LEU A 12 -4.09 24.39 9.20
CA LEU A 12 -2.84 23.61 9.21
C LEU A 12 -2.89 22.43 10.20
N GLU A 13 -3.55 22.62 11.34
CA GLU A 13 -3.77 21.54 12.28
C GLU A 13 -4.67 20.44 11.69
N ALA A 14 -5.77 20.84 11.05
CA ALA A 14 -6.65 19.92 10.34
C ALA A 14 -5.93 19.19 9.18
N HIS A 15 -5.08 19.88 8.42
CA HIS A 15 -4.18 19.27 7.43
C HIS A 15 -3.30 18.18 8.04
N GLY A 16 -2.60 18.50 9.14
CA GLY A 16 -1.73 17.56 9.82
C GLY A 16 -2.47 16.31 10.30
N ILE A 17 -3.59 16.50 11.01
CA ILE A 17 -4.42 15.41 11.54
C ILE A 17 -4.93 14.51 10.41
N LEU A 18 -5.48 15.11 9.35
CA LEU A 18 -6.07 14.37 8.25
C LEU A 18 -5.01 13.59 7.46
N SER A 19 -3.86 14.19 7.20
CA SER A 19 -2.69 13.51 6.59
C SER A 19 -2.21 12.34 7.44
N CYS A 20 -2.10 12.52 8.76
CA CYS A 20 -1.62 11.49 9.68
C CYS A 20 -2.58 10.30 9.73
N LEU A 21 -3.89 10.54 9.80
CA LEU A 21 -4.88 9.45 9.77
C LEU A 21 -4.88 8.71 8.44
N ALA A 22 -4.78 9.43 7.32
CA ALA A 22 -4.81 8.83 6.00
C ALA A 22 -3.59 7.93 5.75
N TRP A 23 -2.38 8.48 5.89
CA TRP A 23 -1.13 7.76 5.62
C TRP A 23 -0.74 6.80 6.74
N GLY A 24 -1.01 7.17 8.00
CA GLY A 24 -0.62 6.39 9.17
C GLY A 24 -1.55 5.22 9.46
N ALA A 25 -2.83 5.27 9.07
CA ALA A 25 -3.81 4.24 9.45
C ALA A 25 -4.66 3.73 8.28
N ILE A 26 -5.40 4.61 7.61
CA ILE A 26 -6.44 4.20 6.64
C ILE A 26 -5.86 3.50 5.41
N ILE A 27 -4.84 4.09 4.78
CA ILE A 27 -4.21 3.51 3.59
C ILE A 27 -3.49 2.19 3.92
N PRO A 28 -2.64 2.08 4.97
CA PRO A 28 -2.05 0.81 5.39
C PRO A 28 -3.09 -0.28 5.66
N LEU A 29 -4.20 0.08 6.33
CA LEU A 29 -5.29 -0.84 6.62
C LEU A 29 -5.89 -1.40 5.33
N GLY A 30 -6.29 -0.53 4.39
CA GLY A 30 -6.83 -0.96 3.10
C GLY A 30 -5.85 -1.86 2.34
N ALA A 31 -4.54 -1.56 2.41
CA ALA A 31 -3.51 -2.35 1.74
C ALA A 31 -3.30 -3.74 2.38
N VAL A 32 -3.46 -3.89 3.69
CA VAL A 32 -3.35 -5.22 4.35
C VAL A 32 -4.62 -6.04 4.18
N LEU A 33 -5.80 -5.42 4.25
CA LEU A 33 -7.08 -6.14 4.23
C LEU A 33 -7.30 -6.98 2.97
N ILE A 34 -6.82 -6.54 1.81
CA ILE A 34 -6.90 -7.34 0.58
C ILE A 34 -6.12 -8.66 0.66
N ARG A 35 -5.11 -8.75 1.53
CA ARG A 35 -4.26 -9.93 1.71
C ARG A 35 -4.79 -10.85 2.79
N VAL A 36 -5.33 -10.28 3.87
CA VAL A 36 -5.76 -11.07 5.05
C VAL A 36 -7.21 -11.56 4.97
N ILE A 37 -8.10 -10.89 4.22
CA ILE A 37 -9.49 -11.33 4.08
C ILE A 37 -9.60 -12.31 2.90
N PRO A 38 -9.88 -13.61 3.13
CA PRO A 38 -10.07 -14.59 2.06
C PRO A 38 -11.48 -14.46 1.47
N SER A 39 -11.71 -13.42 0.68
CA SER A 39 -13.01 -13.17 0.04
C SER A 39 -12.86 -12.69 -1.40
N LYS A 40 -13.77 -13.13 -2.28
CA LYS A 40 -13.90 -12.61 -3.65
C LYS A 40 -14.24 -11.11 -3.68
N LYS A 41 -14.77 -10.56 -2.58
CA LYS A 41 -15.11 -9.14 -2.40
C LYS A 41 -13.99 -8.31 -1.74
N SER A 42 -12.84 -8.91 -1.45
CA SER A 42 -11.70 -8.23 -0.79
C SER A 42 -11.22 -7.01 -1.58
N TRP A 43 -11.25 -7.05 -2.92
CA TRP A 43 -10.89 -5.92 -3.77
C TRP A 43 -11.85 -4.73 -3.64
N ILE A 44 -13.14 -4.96 -3.37
CA ILE A 44 -14.14 -3.91 -3.13
C ILE A 44 -13.86 -3.22 -1.80
N ILE A 45 -13.62 -4.02 -0.75
CA ILE A 45 -13.29 -3.49 0.59
C ILE A 45 -12.00 -2.67 0.52
N HIS A 46 -10.98 -3.20 -0.15
CA HIS A 46 -9.73 -2.48 -0.42
C HIS A 46 -9.98 -1.18 -1.16
N GLY A 47 -10.71 -1.21 -2.28
CA GLY A 47 -11.03 -0.04 -3.09
C GLY A 47 -11.79 1.03 -2.30
N ALA A 48 -12.78 0.63 -1.50
CA ALA A 48 -13.57 1.55 -0.67
C ALA A 48 -12.70 2.26 0.38
N ILE A 49 -11.84 1.51 1.08
CA ILE A 49 -10.92 2.08 2.08
C ILE A 49 -9.86 2.96 1.40
N MET A 50 -9.38 2.58 0.21
CA MET A 50 -8.45 3.40 -0.57
C MET A 50 -9.08 4.71 -1.06
N LEU A 51 -10.35 4.68 -1.46
CA LEU A 51 -11.08 5.90 -1.83
C LEU A 51 -11.31 6.80 -0.61
N LEU A 52 -11.60 6.23 0.56
CA LEU A 52 -11.65 7.01 1.80
C LEU A 52 -10.29 7.67 2.07
N GLY A 53 -9.19 6.90 2.05
CA GLY A 53 -7.85 7.44 2.22
C GLY A 53 -7.49 8.51 1.19
N LEU A 54 -7.83 8.30 -0.09
CA LEU A 54 -7.60 9.26 -1.17
C LEU A 54 -8.38 10.56 -0.96
N SER A 55 -9.63 10.48 -0.48
CA SER A 55 -10.44 11.66 -0.17
C SER A 55 -9.82 12.49 0.97
N MET A 56 -9.29 11.82 2.00
CA MET A 56 -8.60 12.45 3.12
C MET A 56 -7.29 13.12 2.66
N VAL A 57 -6.48 12.41 1.86
CA VAL A 57 -5.25 12.97 1.27
C VAL A 57 -5.56 14.18 0.39
N THR A 58 -6.64 14.12 -0.39
CA THR A 58 -7.05 15.22 -1.28
C THR A 58 -7.51 16.45 -0.50
N ALA A 59 -8.40 16.27 0.48
CA ALA A 59 -8.82 17.36 1.35
C ALA A 59 -7.63 17.95 2.13
N SER A 60 -6.73 17.08 2.61
CA SER A 60 -5.52 17.51 3.30
C SER A 60 -4.61 18.33 2.40
N PHE A 61 -4.32 17.84 1.19
CA PHE A 61 -3.51 18.58 0.22
C PHE A 61 -4.13 19.95 -0.10
N GLY A 62 -5.45 20.02 -0.30
CA GLY A 62 -6.19 21.27 -0.49
C GLY A 62 -5.96 22.29 0.64
N MET A 63 -5.97 21.84 1.90
CA MET A 63 -5.69 22.70 3.07
C MET A 63 -4.23 23.19 3.10
N GLY A 64 -3.29 22.41 2.57
CA GLY A 64 -1.86 22.75 2.51
C GLY A 64 -1.46 23.67 1.36
N LEU A 65 -2.26 23.73 0.28
CA LEU A 65 -1.95 24.51 -0.94
C LEU A 65 -1.68 25.99 -0.67
N GLN A 66 -2.39 26.58 0.31
CA GLN A 66 -2.22 27.99 0.67
C GLN A 66 -0.79 28.36 1.13
N ARG A 67 0.02 27.37 1.52
CA ARG A 67 1.40 27.59 1.98
C ARG A 67 2.47 27.23 0.95
N LEU A 68 2.08 26.73 -0.22
CA LEU A 68 3.00 26.25 -1.26
C LEU A 68 4.05 27.29 -1.63
N TRP A 69 3.63 28.55 -1.80
CA TRP A 69 4.51 29.66 -2.17
C TRP A 69 5.26 30.27 -0.99
N ALA A 70 4.77 30.12 0.24
CA ALA A 70 5.34 30.79 1.41
C ALA A 70 6.59 30.09 1.97
N TYR A 71 6.82 28.82 1.61
CA TYR A 71 7.82 27.98 2.26
C TYR A 71 9.11 27.79 1.47
N HIS A 72 9.27 28.44 0.33
CA HIS A 72 10.44 28.27 -0.54
C HIS A 72 11.78 28.70 0.08
N HIS A 73 11.78 29.54 1.12
CA HIS A 73 12.99 29.97 1.83
C HIS A 73 13.37 29.08 3.02
N ASP A 74 12.48 28.17 3.46
CA ASP A 74 12.72 27.25 4.58
C ASP A 74 12.88 25.84 4.02
N ILE A 75 14.11 25.33 4.01
CA ILE A 75 14.45 24.04 3.38
C ILE A 75 13.60 22.89 3.92
N GLY A 76 13.34 22.88 5.24
CA GLY A 76 12.55 21.82 5.86
C GLY A 76 11.10 21.86 5.39
N LYS A 77 10.48 23.04 5.43
CA LYS A 77 9.11 23.21 4.94
C LYS A 77 9.00 22.97 3.43
N PHE A 78 9.99 23.41 2.66
CA PHE A 78 10.04 23.18 1.22
C PHE A 78 10.12 21.69 0.89
N ALA A 79 10.99 20.94 1.56
CA ALA A 79 11.11 19.48 1.40
C ALA A 79 9.79 18.76 1.74
N HIS A 80 9.18 19.08 2.88
CA HIS A 80 7.88 18.53 3.27
C HIS A 80 6.80 18.79 2.22
N THR A 81 6.75 20.00 1.67
CA THR A 81 5.77 20.40 0.66
C THR A 81 6.02 19.69 -0.68
N ILE A 82 7.27 19.55 -1.15
CA ILE A 82 7.58 18.81 -2.38
C ILE A 82 7.20 17.34 -2.22
N ILE A 83 7.64 16.69 -1.13
CA ILE A 83 7.35 15.28 -0.87
C ILE A 83 5.84 15.07 -0.75
N GLY A 84 5.13 15.94 -0.03
CA GLY A 84 3.68 15.91 0.08
C GLY A 84 2.97 16.05 -1.27
N THR A 85 3.47 16.92 -2.15
CA THR A 85 2.92 17.11 -3.50
C THR A 85 3.14 15.87 -4.38
N LEU A 86 4.33 15.27 -4.31
CA LEU A 86 4.62 14.01 -5.00
C LEU A 86 3.71 12.89 -4.51
N LEU A 87 3.55 12.75 -3.19
CA LEU A 87 2.66 11.76 -2.57
C LEU A 87 1.20 11.95 -3.01
N PHE A 88 0.73 13.19 -3.08
CA PHE A 88 -0.62 13.51 -3.56
C PHE A 88 -0.81 13.08 -5.02
N ALA A 89 0.11 13.44 -5.92
CA ALA A 89 0.04 13.06 -7.32
C ALA A 89 0.07 11.52 -7.48
N MET A 90 0.97 10.86 -6.75
CA MET A 90 1.08 9.41 -6.79
C MET A 90 -0.13 8.70 -6.19
N ALA A 91 -0.76 9.26 -5.15
CA ALA A 91 -2.00 8.74 -4.58
C ALA A 91 -3.14 8.69 -5.61
N TRP A 92 -3.19 9.63 -6.56
CA TRP A 92 -4.15 9.61 -7.67
C TRP A 92 -3.78 8.65 -8.81
N VAL A 93 -2.48 8.44 -9.05
CA VAL A 93 -2.01 7.44 -10.02
C VAL A 93 -2.29 6.01 -9.55
N GLN A 94 -2.22 5.76 -8.23
CA GLN A 94 -2.39 4.42 -7.67
C GLN A 94 -3.74 3.74 -7.97
N PRO A 95 -4.91 4.40 -7.88
CA PRO A 95 -6.20 3.84 -8.31
C PRO A 95 -6.25 3.45 -9.78
N ILE A 96 -5.60 4.23 -10.66
CA ILE A 96 -5.52 3.91 -12.09
C ILE A 96 -4.72 2.62 -12.27
N LEU A 97 -3.52 2.53 -11.70
CA LEU A 97 -2.72 1.30 -11.73
C LEU A 97 -3.44 0.12 -11.06
N GLY A 98 -4.15 0.40 -9.96
CA GLY A 98 -4.95 -0.56 -9.18
C GLY A 98 -6.05 -1.20 -10.01
N THR A 99 -6.85 -0.37 -10.66
CA THR A 99 -7.96 -0.83 -11.52
C THR A 99 -7.42 -1.52 -12.77
N THR A 100 -6.42 -0.95 -13.45
CA THR A 100 -5.83 -1.55 -14.66
C THR A 100 -5.29 -2.95 -14.39
N HIS A 101 -4.48 -3.15 -13.33
CA HIS A 101 -3.96 -4.48 -13.07
C HIS A 101 -5.04 -5.46 -12.58
N HIS A 102 -6.09 -4.98 -11.90
CA HIS A 102 -7.21 -5.84 -11.50
C HIS A 102 -7.94 -6.40 -12.72
N PHE A 103 -8.23 -5.57 -13.73
CA PHE A 103 -8.81 -6.05 -15.00
C PHE A 103 -7.88 -7.03 -15.72
N LEU A 104 -6.58 -6.72 -15.80
CA LEU A 104 -5.60 -7.63 -16.40
C LEU A 104 -5.54 -8.97 -15.66
N TYR A 105 -5.60 -8.96 -14.33
CA TYR A 105 -5.59 -10.17 -13.52
C TYR A 105 -6.86 -11.02 -13.73
N GLN A 106 -8.02 -10.40 -13.91
CA GLN A 106 -9.25 -11.13 -14.24
C GLN A 106 -9.17 -11.83 -15.61
N VAL A 107 -8.43 -11.26 -16.56
CA VAL A 107 -8.26 -11.84 -17.90
C VAL A 107 -7.17 -12.91 -17.91
N SER A 108 -6.00 -12.65 -17.32
CA SER A 108 -4.83 -13.53 -17.43
C SER A 108 -4.69 -14.54 -16.29
N GLY A 109 -5.31 -14.28 -15.14
CA GLY A 109 -5.09 -15.04 -13.90
C GLY A 109 -3.68 -14.90 -13.32
N GLN A 110 -2.83 -14.05 -13.89
CA GLN A 110 -1.41 -13.93 -13.55
C GLN A 110 -1.03 -12.51 -13.14
N ARG A 111 0.03 -12.38 -12.31
CA ARG A 111 0.59 -11.07 -11.95
C ARG A 111 1.22 -10.42 -13.19
N SER A 112 0.75 -9.23 -13.53
CA SER A 112 1.36 -8.38 -14.57
C SER A 112 2.44 -7.48 -13.99
N LEU A 113 3.29 -6.90 -14.85
CA LEU A 113 4.24 -5.85 -14.47
C LEU A 113 3.55 -4.67 -13.77
N ILE A 114 2.35 -4.30 -14.21
CA ILE A 114 1.54 -3.24 -13.58
C ILE A 114 1.18 -3.61 -12.14
N SER A 115 0.87 -4.88 -11.86
CA SER A 115 0.62 -5.35 -10.49
C SER A 115 1.86 -5.21 -9.61
N ALA A 116 3.05 -5.53 -10.14
CA ALA A 116 4.30 -5.36 -9.40
C ALA A 116 4.59 -3.88 -9.09
N ILE A 117 4.43 -3.00 -10.08
CA ILE A 117 4.59 -1.54 -9.93
C ILE A 117 3.59 -1.00 -8.89
N HIS A 118 2.31 -1.35 -9.00
CA HIS A 118 1.28 -0.91 -8.07
C HIS A 118 1.60 -1.32 -6.63
N VAL A 119 1.95 -2.59 -6.40
CA VAL A 119 2.25 -3.10 -5.06
C VAL A 119 3.53 -2.48 -4.48
N PHE A 120 4.60 -2.40 -5.29
CA PHE A 120 5.88 -1.85 -4.84
C PHE A 120 5.78 -0.37 -4.49
N PHE A 121 5.25 0.45 -5.41
CA PHE A 121 5.11 1.89 -5.18
C PHE A 121 4.06 2.19 -4.11
N GLY A 122 3.00 1.38 -3.99
CA GLY A 122 2.05 1.50 -2.88
C GLY A 122 2.73 1.37 -1.51
N ARG A 123 3.61 0.36 -1.33
CA ARG A 123 4.40 0.19 -0.10
C ARG A 123 5.33 1.37 0.13
N LEU A 124 6.08 1.77 -0.90
CA LEU A 124 7.03 2.86 -0.82
C LEU A 124 6.36 4.18 -0.41
N PHE A 125 5.24 4.52 -1.03
CA PHE A 125 4.53 5.77 -0.75
C PHE A 125 3.83 5.78 0.60
N ILE A 126 3.38 4.63 1.13
CA ILE A 126 2.92 4.54 2.52
C ILE A 126 4.04 4.96 3.48
N LEU A 127 5.24 4.39 3.34
CA LEU A 127 6.38 4.73 4.20
C LEU A 127 6.77 6.21 4.07
N ILE A 128 6.91 6.70 2.84
CA ILE A 128 7.26 8.11 2.60
C ILE A 128 6.18 9.03 3.16
N GLY A 129 4.89 8.68 3.05
CA GLY A 129 3.77 9.43 3.64
C GLY A 129 3.83 9.50 5.15
N MET A 130 4.13 8.38 5.82
CA MET A 130 4.33 8.32 7.26
C MET A 130 5.51 9.20 7.72
N VAL A 131 6.65 9.11 7.04
CA VAL A 131 7.82 9.95 7.34
C VAL A 131 7.50 11.43 7.11
N ASN A 132 6.84 11.75 5.99
CA ASN A 132 6.47 13.13 5.67
C ASN A 132 5.48 13.73 6.68
N GLY A 133 4.56 12.93 7.22
CA GLY A 133 3.68 13.33 8.32
C GLY A 133 4.47 13.67 9.60
N GLY A 134 5.48 12.86 9.94
CA GLY A 134 6.38 13.13 11.07
C GLY A 134 7.21 14.41 10.87
N VAL A 135 7.74 14.63 9.66
CA VAL A 135 8.41 15.89 9.31
C VAL A 135 7.45 17.06 9.46
N GLY A 136 6.20 16.94 8.98
CA GLY A 136 5.18 17.98 9.15
C GLY A 136 4.89 18.32 10.61
N LEU A 137 4.84 17.31 11.49
CA LEU A 137 4.65 17.51 12.94
C LEU A 137 5.83 18.26 13.57
N LEU A 138 7.07 17.91 13.21
CA LEU A 138 8.28 18.61 13.67
C LEU A 138 8.28 20.08 13.23
N LEU A 139 7.84 20.35 12.00
CA LEU A 139 7.78 21.70 11.43
C LEU A 139 6.69 22.59 12.03
N ARG A 140 5.71 22.03 12.77
CA ARG A 140 4.70 22.79 13.52
C ARG A 140 5.35 23.68 14.59
N GLY A 141 6.55 23.33 15.06
CA GLY A 141 7.38 24.14 15.96
C GLY A 141 6.89 24.21 17.42
N ASN A 142 5.63 23.92 17.68
CA ASN A 142 5.03 23.82 19.03
C ASN A 142 4.70 22.37 19.44
N ALA A 143 5.03 21.38 18.60
CA ALA A 143 4.88 19.98 18.97
C ALA A 143 5.89 19.62 20.07
N THR A 144 5.39 19.12 21.18
CA THR A 144 6.19 18.63 22.31
C THR A 144 7.03 17.43 21.90
N ARG A 145 8.13 17.20 22.62
CA ARG A 145 8.94 15.99 22.45
C ARG A 145 8.11 14.71 22.63
N ALA A 146 7.14 14.74 23.55
CA ALA A 146 6.24 13.61 23.79
C ALA A 146 5.34 13.32 22.59
N GLU A 147 4.77 14.34 21.95
CA GLU A 147 3.94 14.18 20.73
C GLU A 147 4.76 13.60 19.57
N ASN A 148 5.98 14.07 19.36
CA ASN A 148 6.86 13.55 18.31
C ASN A 148 7.24 12.08 18.54
N ILE A 149 7.55 11.71 19.79
CA ILE A 149 7.83 10.32 20.15
C ILE A 149 6.58 9.46 19.98
N ALA A 150 5.43 9.92 20.48
CA ALA A 150 4.17 9.18 20.37
C ALA A 150 3.81 8.91 18.90
N TYR A 151 3.91 9.93 18.04
CA TYR A 151 3.69 9.78 16.61
C TYR A 151 4.63 8.74 16.00
N GLY A 152 5.95 8.89 16.24
CA GLY A 152 6.96 7.98 15.71
C GLY A 152 6.76 6.54 16.16
N THR A 153 6.45 6.31 17.44
CA THR A 153 6.19 4.97 17.99
C THR A 153 4.93 4.33 17.37
N VAL A 154 3.83 5.07 17.29
CA VAL A 154 2.56 4.54 16.74
C VAL A 154 2.72 4.21 15.27
N VAL A 155 3.20 5.17 14.46
CA VAL A 155 3.31 5.00 13.02
C VAL A 155 4.39 3.99 12.65
N GLY A 156 5.51 3.97 13.38
CA GLY A 156 6.54 2.94 13.24
C GLY A 156 6.02 1.53 13.55
N GLY A 157 5.24 1.38 14.62
CA GLY A 157 4.59 0.12 14.96
C GLY A 157 3.62 -0.35 13.87
N ILE A 158 2.80 0.55 13.34
CA ILE A 158 1.87 0.25 12.24
C ILE A 158 2.66 -0.18 10.99
N TRP A 159 3.75 0.51 10.65
CA TRP A 159 4.58 0.14 9.50
C TRP A 159 5.19 -1.26 9.63
N VAL A 160 5.71 -1.61 10.83
CA VAL A 160 6.26 -2.94 11.10
C VAL A 160 5.19 -4.01 10.93
N VAL A 161 4.02 -3.86 11.56
CA VAL A 161 2.90 -4.81 11.42
C VAL A 161 2.46 -4.93 9.97
N TYR A 162 2.32 -3.79 9.27
CA TYR A 162 1.96 -3.73 7.86
C TYR A 162 2.93 -4.54 6.99
N ILE A 163 4.24 -4.34 7.16
CA ILE A 163 5.26 -5.05 6.38
C ILE A 163 5.28 -6.54 6.70
N LEU A 164 5.21 -6.92 7.98
CA LEU A 164 5.20 -8.33 8.39
C LEU A 164 4.01 -9.09 7.79
N LEU A 165 2.81 -8.51 7.85
CA LEU A 165 1.62 -9.12 7.25
C LEU A 165 1.72 -9.15 5.71
N SER A 166 2.24 -8.09 5.10
CA SER A 166 2.34 -7.96 3.64
C SER A 166 3.36 -8.91 3.02
N LEU A 167 4.50 -9.13 3.67
CA LEU A 167 5.56 -10.03 3.22
C LEU A 167 5.26 -11.47 3.61
N GLY A 168 4.74 -11.72 4.82
CA GLY A 168 4.36 -13.06 5.27
C GLY A 168 3.31 -13.69 4.35
N TRP A 169 2.37 -12.90 3.83
CA TRP A 169 1.40 -13.37 2.85
C TRP A 169 2.04 -13.76 1.50
N GLU A 170 3.04 -13.01 1.04
CA GLU A 170 3.74 -13.31 -0.23
C GLU A 170 4.54 -14.61 -0.13
N ILE A 171 5.27 -14.79 0.97
CA ILE A 171 6.03 -16.02 1.25
C ILE A 171 5.09 -17.23 1.34
N LYS A 172 3.97 -17.11 2.07
CA LYS A 172 2.98 -18.19 2.19
C LYS A 172 2.38 -18.58 0.84
N ARG A 173 2.23 -17.62 -0.07
CA ARG A 173 1.67 -17.88 -1.40
C ARG A 173 2.68 -18.59 -2.30
N GLU A 174 3.93 -18.16 -2.27
CA GLU A 174 5.01 -18.78 -3.07
C GLU A 174 5.29 -20.21 -2.63
N THR A 175 5.34 -20.46 -1.32
CA THR A 175 5.48 -21.81 -0.75
C THR A 175 4.34 -22.73 -1.19
N ARG A 176 3.09 -22.27 -1.11
CA ARG A 176 1.93 -23.05 -1.58
C ARG A 176 1.99 -23.35 -3.08
N SER A 177 2.37 -22.38 -3.90
CA SER A 177 2.52 -22.59 -5.35
C SER A 177 3.66 -23.57 -5.68
N ALA A 178 4.75 -23.58 -4.92
CA ALA A 178 5.84 -24.53 -5.08
C ALA A 178 5.42 -25.96 -4.67
N GLU A 179 4.68 -26.11 -3.57
CA GLU A 179 4.14 -27.39 -3.11
C GLU A 179 3.14 -27.97 -4.12
N GLU A 180 2.21 -27.16 -4.63
CA GLU A 180 1.23 -27.57 -5.66
C GLU A 180 1.93 -27.98 -6.98
N GLY A 181 2.99 -27.27 -7.38
CA GLY A 181 3.79 -27.62 -8.55
C GLY A 181 4.53 -28.96 -8.39
N LYS A 182 5.12 -29.21 -7.22
CA LYS A 182 5.80 -30.46 -6.91
C LYS A 182 4.84 -31.65 -6.92
N GLY A 183 3.69 -31.54 -6.24
CA GLY A 183 2.67 -32.58 -6.21
C GLY A 183 2.14 -32.95 -7.60
N ARG A 184 1.95 -31.95 -8.48
CA ARG A 184 1.54 -32.20 -9.87
C ARG A 184 2.61 -32.96 -10.67
N SER A 185 3.89 -32.60 -10.51
CA SER A 185 4.99 -33.31 -11.18
C SER A 185 5.14 -34.77 -10.72
N GLU A 186 4.93 -35.04 -9.43
CA GLU A 186 4.97 -36.39 -8.87
C GLU A 186 3.79 -37.25 -9.36
N SER A 187 2.59 -36.68 -9.42
CA SER A 187 1.41 -37.34 -10.01
C SER A 187 1.63 -37.69 -11.48
N GLU A 188 2.09 -36.74 -12.29
CA GLU A 188 2.30 -36.95 -13.73
C GLU A 188 3.41 -37.99 -14.00
N SER A 189 4.48 -37.99 -13.19
CA SER A 189 5.51 -39.03 -13.23
C SER A 189 4.96 -40.42 -12.89
N SER A 190 4.08 -40.51 -11.87
CA SER A 190 3.47 -41.77 -11.44
C SER A 190 2.51 -42.37 -12.48
N ASP A 191 1.72 -41.52 -13.15
CA ASP A 191 0.79 -41.94 -14.20
C ASP A 191 1.53 -42.44 -15.44
N VAL A 192 2.62 -41.77 -15.82
CA VAL A 192 3.49 -42.20 -16.94
C VAL A 192 4.17 -43.53 -16.62
N SER A 193 4.65 -43.72 -15.40
CA SER A 193 5.25 -45.00 -14.96
C SER A 193 4.24 -46.14 -14.97
N SER A 194 3.04 -45.91 -14.42
CA SER A 194 1.95 -46.88 -14.40
C SER A 194 1.52 -47.31 -15.80
N SER A 195 1.36 -46.34 -16.72
CA SER A 195 1.01 -46.58 -18.11
C SER A 195 2.06 -47.41 -18.87
N ARG A 196 3.36 -47.12 -18.65
CA ARG A 196 4.46 -47.91 -19.23
C ARG A 196 4.47 -49.34 -18.72
N ASN A 197 4.25 -49.54 -17.42
CA ASN A 197 4.20 -50.87 -16.82
C ASN A 197 3.02 -51.69 -17.37
N MET A 198 1.85 -51.08 -17.54
CA MET A 198 0.68 -51.73 -18.15
C MET A 198 0.93 -52.14 -19.59
N ALA A 199 1.50 -51.25 -20.41
CA ALA A 199 1.83 -51.54 -21.80
C ALA A 199 2.84 -52.70 -21.93
N SER A 200 3.89 -52.71 -21.09
CA SER A 200 4.88 -53.80 -21.09
C SER A 200 4.27 -55.13 -20.66
N ALA A 201 3.36 -55.14 -19.68
CA ALA A 201 2.68 -56.35 -19.22
C ALA A 201 1.73 -56.93 -20.27
N MET A 202 1.08 -56.08 -21.08
CA MET A 202 0.26 -56.52 -22.21
C MET A 202 1.11 -57.11 -23.33
N ALA A 203 2.25 -56.50 -23.66
CA ALA A 203 3.16 -57.00 -24.69
C ALA A 203 3.78 -58.37 -24.35
N MET A 204 4.03 -58.67 -23.06
CA MET A 204 4.54 -59.97 -22.63
C MET A 204 3.50 -61.10 -22.65
N LYS A 205 2.21 -60.78 -22.78
CA LYS A 205 1.10 -61.74 -22.82
C LYS A 205 0.63 -62.06 -24.24
N ALA A 206 1.15 -61.38 -25.26
CA ALA A 206 0.87 -61.63 -26.67
C ALA A 206 1.96 -62.52 -27.30
#